data_AF-A0A839XD13-F1
#
_entry.id   AF-A0A839XD13-F1
#
_cell.length_a   1.000
_cell.length_b   1.000
_cell.length_c   1.000
_cell.angle_alpha   90.00
_cell.angle_beta   90.00
_cell.angle_gamma   90.00
#
_symmetry.space_group_name_H-M   'P 1'
#
loop_
_entity.id
_entity.type
_entity.pdbx_description
1 polymer ?
#
loop_
_entity_poly.entity_id
_entity_poly.type
_entity_poly.pdbx_seq_one_letter_code
_entity_poly.pdbx_strand_id
1 'polypeptide(L)'
;MEQLGFDFGVTPRRLMKVTPARLSTFDDCPRRYRLAYVDRPTPQRTGPWAHSTLGAVVHNALRALFDLPAAERTPARAAALVDRHWKGAGFADSEQAGRYRRLAKEWTSRYVADHDLNTDPRGVERWVSAPAAGGDGPASMIVEGRADRIDERDGELVVVDYKTGRRAPDEHEARSSQALALYAVAAERTLHTPCRRVELHHLPSGTVAAAEHTSDSLSRQLTRAEETATDLQQAADKLADGGDPDELFPARTGRRCAWCDFRPSCPAGQQAGPAARSWDLLAPLHDDADDDRTGGSGDGTGGAGDGAAGDGERGGDGTSARATAGADRSSGGVS
;
A
#
# COMPACT_ATOMS: atom_id res chain seq x y z
N MET A 1 15.88 -53.67 25.15
CA MET A 1 16.28 -52.41 24.50
C MET A 1 15.03 -51.55 24.45
N GLU A 2 14.82 -50.77 25.50
CA GLU A 2 13.80 -49.73 25.53
C GLU A 2 14.11 -48.70 24.45
N GLN A 3 13.17 -48.52 23.55
CA GLN A 3 13.13 -47.41 22.61
C GLN A 3 12.72 -46.19 23.44
N LEU A 4 13.66 -45.27 23.67
CA LEU A 4 13.42 -44.01 24.38
C LEU A 4 12.36 -43.22 23.60
N GLY A 5 11.11 -43.32 24.06
CA GLY A 5 10.00 -42.50 23.61
C GLY A 5 10.19 -41.08 24.10
N PHE A 6 10.77 -40.25 23.24
CA PHE A 6 10.66 -38.80 23.39
C PHE A 6 9.26 -38.40 22.91
N ASP A 7 8.29 -38.51 23.80
CA ASP A 7 6.98 -37.89 23.64
C ASP A 7 7.12 -36.39 23.91
N PHE A 8 7.74 -35.68 22.97
CA PHE A 8 7.58 -34.23 22.94
C PHE A 8 6.14 -34.00 22.50
N GLY A 9 5.22 -33.82 23.46
CA GLY A 9 3.82 -33.45 23.24
C GLY A 9 3.60 -32.10 22.54
N VAL A 10 4.58 -31.66 21.76
CA VAL A 10 4.56 -30.50 20.87
C VAL A 10 4.39 -31.04 19.46
N THR A 11 3.15 -31.21 19.02
CA THR A 11 2.87 -31.43 17.60
C THR A 11 3.44 -30.23 16.84
N PRO A 12 4.42 -30.41 15.93
CA PRO A 12 5.04 -29.28 15.24
C PRO A 12 3.99 -28.52 14.45
N ARG A 13 3.73 -27.28 14.85
CA ARG A 13 2.75 -26.42 14.18
C ARG A 13 3.28 -26.09 12.80
N ARG A 14 2.54 -26.45 11.76
CA ARG A 14 2.88 -26.12 10.38
C ARG A 14 2.86 -24.60 10.23
N LEU A 15 3.98 -24.01 9.81
CA LEU A 15 4.04 -22.57 9.54
C LEU A 15 3.16 -22.22 8.36
N MET A 16 2.27 -21.24 8.55
CA MET A 16 1.46 -20.72 7.45
C MET A 16 2.33 -19.88 6.52
N LYS A 17 2.28 -20.15 5.22
CA LYS A 17 2.88 -19.27 4.21
C LYS A 17 1.97 -18.09 3.94
N VAL A 18 2.47 -16.88 4.18
CA VAL A 18 1.75 -15.63 3.97
C VAL A 18 2.50 -14.75 2.99
N THR A 19 1.74 -14.06 2.13
CA THR A 19 2.26 -13.00 1.27
C THR A 19 1.55 -11.70 1.59
N PRO A 20 2.19 -10.53 1.45
CA PRO A 20 1.53 -9.24 1.64
C PRO A 20 0.22 -9.11 0.85
N ALA A 21 0.19 -9.62 -0.39
CA ALA A 21 -0.99 -9.62 -1.23
C ALA A 21 -2.13 -10.48 -0.67
N ARG A 22 -1.84 -11.66 -0.09
CA ARG A 22 -2.87 -12.53 0.51
C ARG A 22 -3.46 -11.90 1.76
N LEU A 23 -2.61 -11.38 2.64
CA LEU A 23 -3.02 -10.72 3.89
C LEU A 23 -3.90 -9.50 3.58
N SER A 24 -3.41 -8.57 2.75
CA SER A 24 -4.18 -7.39 2.34
C SER A 24 -5.50 -7.75 1.63
N THR A 25 -5.53 -8.81 0.81
CA THR A 25 -6.77 -9.23 0.14
C THR A 25 -7.84 -9.67 1.15
N PHE A 26 -7.44 -10.40 2.20
CA PHE A 26 -8.35 -10.84 3.25
C PHE A 26 -8.78 -9.70 4.16
N ASP A 27 -7.84 -8.89 4.65
CA ASP A 27 -8.10 -7.67 5.44
C ASP A 27 -9.09 -6.76 4.71
N ASP A 28 -8.87 -6.52 3.42
CA ASP A 28 -9.76 -5.68 2.64
C ASP A 28 -11.17 -6.30 2.49
N CYS A 29 -11.26 -7.60 2.20
CA CYS A 29 -12.52 -8.31 2.00
C CYS A 29 -12.31 -9.84 2.01
N PRO A 30 -12.71 -10.55 3.07
CA PRO A 30 -12.61 -12.01 3.15
C PRO A 30 -13.25 -12.72 1.96
N ARG A 31 -14.39 -12.22 1.45
CA ARG A 31 -15.00 -12.78 0.25
C ARG A 31 -14.12 -12.69 -0.99
N ARG A 32 -13.41 -11.57 -1.19
CA ARG A 32 -12.46 -11.43 -2.31
C ARG A 32 -11.33 -12.45 -2.16
N TYR A 33 -10.84 -12.67 -0.94
CA TYR A 33 -9.82 -13.69 -0.67
C TYR A 33 -10.32 -15.09 -1.03
N ARG A 34 -11.53 -15.46 -0.59
CA ARG A 34 -12.13 -16.76 -0.90
C ARG A 34 -12.21 -17.00 -2.42
N LEU A 35 -12.82 -16.05 -3.14
CA LEU A 35 -12.98 -16.12 -4.60
C LEU A 35 -11.61 -16.17 -5.31
N ALA A 36 -10.58 -15.52 -4.78
CA ALA A 36 -9.25 -15.48 -5.39
C ALA A 36 -8.40 -16.74 -5.15
N TYR A 37 -8.46 -17.31 -3.95
CA TYR A 37 -7.47 -18.28 -3.50
C TYR A 37 -8.06 -19.64 -3.09
N VAL A 38 -9.34 -19.67 -2.67
CA VAL A 38 -10.00 -20.85 -2.10
C VAL A 38 -10.89 -21.53 -3.15
N ASP A 39 -11.79 -20.78 -3.78
CA ASP A 39 -12.79 -21.35 -4.69
C ASP A 39 -12.14 -21.90 -5.98
N ARG A 40 -12.46 -23.15 -6.32
CA ARG A 40 -11.94 -23.86 -7.50
C ARG A 40 -13.08 -24.56 -8.28
N PRO A 41 -13.18 -24.38 -9.62
CA PRO A 41 -12.38 -23.49 -10.46
C PRO A 41 -12.54 -22.02 -10.06
N THR A 42 -11.53 -21.19 -10.36
CA THR A 42 -11.56 -19.77 -9.98
C THR A 42 -12.78 -19.09 -10.60
N PRO A 43 -13.62 -18.40 -9.80
CA PRO A 43 -14.79 -17.68 -10.27
C PRO A 43 -14.46 -16.63 -11.33
N GLN A 44 -15.50 -16.21 -12.05
CA GLN A 44 -15.37 -15.22 -13.13
C GLN A 44 -14.79 -13.90 -12.59
N ARG A 45 -13.77 -13.40 -13.30
CA ARG A 45 -13.15 -12.12 -13.05
C ARG A 45 -13.57 -11.08 -14.09
N THR A 46 -13.42 -9.81 -13.74
CA THR A 46 -13.37 -8.73 -14.72
C THR A 46 -12.18 -8.95 -15.66
N GLY A 47 -12.23 -8.30 -16.82
CA GLY A 47 -11.07 -8.17 -17.69
C GLY A 47 -9.92 -7.38 -17.04
N PRO A 48 -8.81 -7.20 -17.77
CA PRO A 48 -7.65 -6.46 -17.30
C PRO A 48 -7.98 -5.00 -17.00
N TRP A 49 -7.42 -4.47 -15.92
CA TRP A 49 -7.50 -3.04 -15.58
C TRP A 49 -6.29 -2.29 -16.14
N ALA A 50 -6.52 -1.14 -16.77
CA ALA A 50 -5.47 -0.34 -17.40
C ALA A 50 -4.35 0.06 -16.42
N HIS A 51 -4.70 0.45 -15.19
CA HIS A 51 -3.71 0.84 -14.17
C HIS A 51 -2.81 -0.33 -13.75
N SER A 52 -3.36 -1.55 -13.63
CA SER A 52 -2.59 -2.76 -13.36
C SER A 52 -1.69 -3.14 -14.53
N THR A 53 -2.20 -3.03 -15.77
CA THR A 53 -1.40 -3.24 -16.98
C THR A 53 -0.24 -2.24 -17.05
N LEU A 54 -0.51 -0.95 -16.83
CA LEU A 54 0.49 0.11 -16.83
C LEU A 54 1.56 -0.11 -15.77
N GLY A 55 1.16 -0.42 -14.53
CA GLY A 55 2.09 -0.76 -13.45
C GLY A 55 3.00 -1.92 -13.82
N ALA A 56 2.42 -3.01 -14.35
CA ALA A 56 3.21 -4.17 -14.80
C ALA A 56 4.18 -3.83 -15.94
N VAL A 57 3.80 -2.96 -16.88
CA VAL A 57 4.71 -2.51 -17.94
C VAL A 57 5.91 -1.76 -17.35
N VAL A 58 5.66 -0.81 -16.44
CA VAL A 58 6.71 -0.01 -15.79
C VAL A 58 7.65 -0.88 -14.97
N HIS A 59 7.10 -1.79 -14.15
CA HIS A 59 7.89 -2.75 -13.36
C HIS A 59 8.76 -3.63 -14.24
N ASN A 60 8.20 -4.20 -15.32
CA ASN A 60 8.98 -5.03 -16.24
C ASN A 60 10.07 -4.23 -16.98
N ALA A 61 9.81 -2.97 -17.32
CA ALA A 61 10.80 -2.10 -17.94
C ALA A 61 11.95 -1.77 -16.99
N LEU A 62 11.65 -1.41 -15.73
CA LEU A 62 12.67 -1.15 -14.71
C LEU A 62 13.45 -2.42 -14.35
N ARG A 63 12.77 -3.57 -14.24
CA ARG A 63 13.44 -4.87 -14.08
C ARG A 63 14.44 -5.12 -15.20
N ALA A 64 14.01 -4.99 -16.44
CA ALA A 64 14.86 -5.20 -17.61
C ALA A 64 15.99 -4.16 -17.71
N LEU A 65 15.83 -2.98 -17.13
CA LEU A 65 16.88 -1.96 -17.05
C LEU A 65 17.99 -2.42 -16.10
N PHE A 66 17.65 -2.95 -14.93
CA PHE A 66 18.64 -3.47 -13.97
C PHE A 66 19.29 -4.78 -14.43
N ASP A 67 18.68 -5.52 -15.37
CA ASP A 67 19.33 -6.64 -16.07
C ASP A 67 20.49 -6.17 -16.99
N LEU A 68 20.59 -4.87 -17.31
CA LEU A 68 21.69 -4.30 -18.10
C LEU A 68 22.90 -3.93 -17.22
N PRO A 69 24.12 -3.89 -17.79
CA PRO A 69 25.28 -3.27 -17.14
C PRO A 69 25.00 -1.83 -16.73
N ALA A 70 25.56 -1.39 -15.60
CA ALA A 70 25.38 -0.05 -15.04
C ALA A 70 25.55 1.08 -16.08
N ALA A 71 26.61 1.02 -16.89
CA ALA A 71 26.91 2.02 -17.92
C ALA A 71 25.85 2.12 -19.04
N GLU A 72 24.99 1.11 -19.21
CA GLU A 72 23.93 1.08 -20.21
C GLU A 72 22.57 1.54 -19.68
N ARG A 73 22.46 1.76 -18.35
CA ARG A 73 21.21 2.18 -17.67
C ARG A 73 20.93 3.66 -17.90
N THR A 74 20.60 4.00 -19.15
CA THR A 74 20.35 5.39 -19.57
C THR A 74 18.86 5.70 -19.65
N PRO A 75 18.45 6.99 -19.55
CA PRO A 75 17.06 7.40 -19.74
C PRO A 75 16.47 6.92 -21.07
N ALA A 76 17.23 7.05 -22.17
CA ALA A 76 16.81 6.59 -23.49
C ALA A 76 16.55 5.07 -23.53
N ARG A 77 17.38 4.29 -22.82
CA ARG A 77 17.21 2.84 -22.74
C ARG A 77 15.98 2.46 -21.92
N ALA A 78 15.71 3.17 -20.82
CA ALA A 78 14.50 2.97 -20.01
C ALA A 78 13.21 3.20 -20.83
N ALA A 79 13.13 4.28 -21.59
CA ALA A 79 12.03 4.53 -22.52
C ALA A 79 11.87 3.40 -23.56
N ALA A 80 12.97 2.90 -24.13
CA ALA A 80 12.93 1.81 -25.10
C ALA A 80 12.43 0.49 -24.48
N LEU A 81 12.73 0.25 -23.19
CA LEU A 81 12.25 -0.93 -22.47
C LEU A 81 10.75 -0.87 -22.19
N VAL A 82 10.19 0.31 -21.94
CA VAL A 82 8.73 0.49 -21.90
C VAL A 82 8.09 0.07 -23.22
N ASP A 83 8.68 0.48 -24.35
CA ASP A 83 8.18 0.12 -25.68
C ASP A 83 8.20 -1.40 -25.90
N ARG A 84 9.27 -2.07 -25.45
CA ARG A 84 9.44 -3.52 -25.55
C ARG A 84 8.43 -4.30 -24.71
N HIS A 85 8.11 -3.80 -23.52
CA HIS A 85 7.24 -4.48 -22.56
C HIS A 85 5.78 -4.02 -22.64
N TRP A 86 5.45 -3.09 -23.53
CA TRP A 86 4.13 -2.46 -23.62
C TRP A 86 2.99 -3.47 -23.83
N LYS A 87 1.90 -3.27 -23.10
CA LYS A 87 0.62 -3.97 -23.27
C LYS A 87 -0.52 -2.96 -23.20
N GLY A 88 -1.46 -3.05 -24.14
CA GLY A 88 -2.62 -2.15 -24.24
C GLY A 88 -3.90 -2.65 -23.56
N ALA A 89 -3.81 -3.69 -22.73
CA ALA A 89 -4.99 -4.34 -22.16
C ALA A 89 -5.65 -3.49 -21.06
N GLY A 90 -6.98 -3.34 -21.13
CA GLY A 90 -7.78 -2.61 -20.14
C GLY A 90 -7.94 -1.11 -20.40
N PHE A 91 -7.19 -0.54 -21.34
CA PHE A 91 -7.39 0.83 -21.81
C PHE A 91 -8.68 0.95 -22.64
N ALA A 92 -9.23 2.17 -22.71
CA ALA A 92 -10.44 2.46 -23.47
C ALA A 92 -10.28 2.16 -24.96
N ASP A 93 -9.16 2.59 -25.52
CA ASP A 93 -8.83 2.50 -26.94
C ASP A 93 -7.30 2.60 -27.16
N SER A 94 -6.88 2.49 -28.41
CA SER A 94 -5.47 2.60 -28.81
C SER A 94 -4.88 3.99 -28.61
N GLU A 95 -5.71 5.03 -28.61
CA GLU A 95 -5.28 6.41 -28.42
C GLU A 95 -4.89 6.66 -26.95
N GLN A 96 -5.77 6.29 -26.02
CA GLN A 96 -5.50 6.33 -24.58
C GLN A 96 -4.29 5.46 -24.24
N ALA A 97 -4.22 4.24 -24.77
CA ALA A 97 -3.04 3.39 -24.60
C ALA A 97 -1.77 4.09 -25.11
N GLY A 98 -1.83 4.74 -26.28
CA GLY A 98 -0.73 5.52 -26.83
C GLY A 98 -0.28 6.69 -25.95
N ARG A 99 -1.22 7.42 -25.32
CA ARG A 99 -0.92 8.50 -24.37
C ARG A 99 -0.18 7.97 -23.14
N TYR A 100 -0.69 6.94 -22.49
CA TYR A 100 -0.05 6.36 -21.31
C TYR A 100 1.27 5.66 -21.62
N ARG A 101 1.45 5.14 -22.84
CA ARG A 101 2.75 4.64 -23.30
C ARG A 101 3.80 5.75 -23.32
N ARG A 102 3.46 6.92 -23.86
CA ARG A 102 4.36 8.08 -23.85
C ARG A 102 4.69 8.54 -22.43
N LEU A 103 3.69 8.62 -21.55
CA LEU A 103 3.91 8.96 -20.14
C LEU A 103 4.79 7.95 -19.41
N ALA A 104 4.56 6.65 -19.58
CA ALA A 104 5.40 5.63 -18.96
C ALA A 104 6.88 5.74 -19.40
N LYS A 105 7.12 6.09 -20.67
CA LYS A 105 8.47 6.36 -21.18
C LYS A 105 9.08 7.59 -20.50
N GLU A 106 8.31 8.66 -20.38
CA GLU A 106 8.75 9.88 -19.70
C GLU A 106 9.08 9.61 -18.23
N TRP A 107 8.18 8.96 -17.50
CA TRP A 107 8.36 8.63 -16.09
C TRP A 107 9.61 7.77 -15.85
N THR A 108 9.80 6.72 -16.66
CA THR A 108 10.97 5.84 -16.53
C THR A 108 12.25 6.55 -16.96
N SER A 109 12.22 7.38 -17.99
CA SER A 109 13.39 8.18 -18.42
C SER A 109 13.81 9.15 -17.34
N ARG A 110 12.86 9.92 -16.81
CA ARG A 110 13.09 10.87 -15.71
C ARG A 110 13.60 10.16 -14.47
N TYR A 111 12.99 9.03 -14.10
CA TYR A 111 13.45 8.24 -12.96
C TYR A 111 14.92 7.87 -13.04
N VAL A 112 15.40 7.44 -14.22
CA VAL A 112 16.82 7.13 -14.45
C VAL A 112 17.71 8.38 -14.44
N ALA A 113 17.20 9.52 -14.92
CA ALA A 113 17.96 10.77 -14.91
C ALA A 113 18.15 11.33 -13.47
N ASP A 114 17.14 11.14 -12.61
CA ASP A 114 17.10 11.75 -11.29
C ASP A 114 17.73 10.86 -10.19
N HIS A 115 18.05 9.59 -10.48
CA HIS A 115 18.58 8.64 -9.50
C HIS A 115 19.91 8.04 -9.97
N ASP A 116 20.84 7.85 -9.03
CA ASP A 116 22.07 7.09 -9.30
C ASP A 116 21.74 5.59 -9.37
N LEU A 117 21.78 5.03 -10.57
CA LEU A 117 21.54 3.61 -10.85
C LEU A 117 22.83 2.84 -11.20
N ASN A 118 24.01 3.43 -10.92
CA ASN A 118 25.29 2.80 -11.21
C ASN A 118 25.62 1.65 -10.26
N THR A 119 25.04 1.66 -9.06
CA THR A 119 25.19 0.58 -8.09
C THR A 119 24.21 -0.54 -8.40
N ASP A 120 24.71 -1.78 -8.40
CA ASP A 120 23.86 -2.96 -8.59
C ASP A 120 23.04 -3.24 -7.32
N PRO A 121 21.71 -3.38 -7.44
CA PRO A 121 20.89 -3.81 -6.33
C PRO A 121 21.21 -5.26 -5.93
N ARG A 122 21.01 -5.58 -4.65
CA ARG A 122 21.13 -6.95 -4.12
C ARG A 122 20.03 -7.88 -4.62
N GLY A 123 18.92 -7.32 -5.09
CA GLY A 123 17.89 -8.06 -5.79
C GLY A 123 16.97 -7.14 -6.58
N VAL A 124 16.56 -7.60 -7.76
CA VAL A 124 15.47 -7.00 -8.53
C VAL A 124 14.42 -8.06 -8.77
N GLU A 125 13.18 -7.76 -8.41
CA GLU A 125 12.05 -8.68 -8.57
C GLU A 125 12.38 -10.05 -7.94
N ARG A 126 13.03 -10.00 -6.77
CA ARG A 126 13.61 -11.14 -6.07
C ARG A 126 12.60 -11.72 -5.10
N TRP A 127 12.46 -13.05 -5.12
CA TRP A 127 11.70 -13.76 -4.11
C TRP A 127 12.47 -13.80 -2.79
N VAL A 128 11.86 -13.29 -1.73
CA VAL A 128 12.35 -13.35 -0.34
C VAL A 128 11.38 -14.21 0.47
N SER A 129 11.91 -15.01 1.39
CA SER A 129 11.11 -15.94 2.19
C SER A 129 11.82 -16.18 3.52
N ALA A 130 11.12 -15.94 4.63
CA ALA A 130 11.67 -16.15 5.95
C ALA A 130 10.60 -16.58 6.96
N PRO A 131 10.91 -17.56 7.84
CA PRO A 131 10.11 -17.80 9.04
C PRO A 131 10.03 -16.54 9.89
N ALA A 132 8.87 -16.21 10.46
CA ALA A 132 8.65 -15.05 11.30
C ALA A 132 7.56 -15.28 12.37
N ALA A 133 7.57 -14.42 13.39
CA ALA A 133 6.56 -14.32 14.46
C ALA A 133 6.35 -12.84 14.81
N GLY A 134 5.18 -12.51 15.35
CA GLY A 134 4.80 -11.19 15.82
C GLY A 134 5.39 -10.79 17.19
N GLY A 135 6.16 -11.68 17.83
CA GLY A 135 6.84 -11.43 19.09
C GLY A 135 8.03 -12.37 19.27
N ASP A 136 8.53 -12.48 20.50
CA ASP A 136 9.73 -13.27 20.84
C ASP A 136 9.52 -14.79 20.84
N GLY A 137 8.31 -15.24 20.46
CA GLY A 137 7.96 -16.64 20.37
C GLY A 137 8.58 -17.36 19.16
N PRO A 138 8.39 -18.70 19.07
CA PRO A 138 8.79 -19.43 17.88
C PRO A 138 8.07 -18.90 16.64
N ALA A 139 8.70 -19.02 15.47
CA ALA A 139 8.07 -18.68 14.21
C ALA A 139 6.71 -19.38 14.08
N SER A 140 5.70 -18.64 13.63
CA SER A 140 4.32 -19.12 13.44
C SER A 140 3.88 -19.02 11.98
N MET A 141 4.60 -18.24 11.18
CA MET A 141 4.36 -18.06 9.75
C MET A 141 5.67 -18.02 8.96
N ILE A 142 5.57 -18.21 7.65
CA ILE A 142 6.63 -17.91 6.67
C ILE A 142 6.13 -16.71 5.88
N VAL A 143 6.82 -15.59 6.04
CA VAL A 143 6.58 -14.38 5.26
C VAL A 143 7.35 -14.52 3.96
N GLU A 144 6.64 -14.46 2.83
CA GLU A 144 7.26 -14.56 1.52
C GLU A 144 6.63 -13.63 0.49
N GLY A 145 7.39 -13.32 -0.55
CA GLY A 145 6.89 -12.57 -1.69
C GLY A 145 8.02 -12.02 -2.54
N ARG A 146 7.65 -11.17 -3.50
CA ARG A 146 8.57 -10.62 -4.49
C ARG A 146 8.74 -9.12 -4.23
N ALA A 147 9.96 -8.72 -3.87
CA ALA A 147 10.31 -7.31 -3.73
C ALA A 147 10.75 -6.74 -5.09
N ASP A 148 10.27 -5.56 -5.46
CA ASP A 148 10.57 -4.95 -6.77
C ASP A 148 12.06 -4.66 -6.91
N ARG A 149 12.66 -4.05 -5.88
CA ARG A 149 14.10 -3.82 -5.79
C ARG A 149 14.57 -3.84 -4.33
N ILE A 150 15.76 -4.39 -4.11
CA ILE A 150 16.47 -4.40 -2.83
C ILE A 150 17.85 -3.81 -3.10
N ASP A 151 18.09 -2.60 -2.61
CA ASP A 151 19.39 -1.94 -2.69
C ASP A 151 20.23 -2.27 -1.45
N GLU A 152 21.52 -1.95 -1.50
CA GLU A 152 22.41 -1.88 -0.33
C GLU A 152 23.04 -0.50 -0.27
N ARG A 153 22.96 0.17 0.88
CA ARG A 153 23.47 1.51 1.14
C ARG A 153 24.13 1.49 2.52
N ASP A 154 25.42 1.86 2.58
CA ASP A 154 26.19 1.90 3.83
C ASP A 154 26.16 0.59 4.64
N GLY A 155 26.09 -0.56 3.96
CA GLY A 155 26.05 -1.89 4.58
C GLY A 155 24.67 -2.34 5.07
N GLU A 156 23.63 -1.55 4.81
CA GLU A 156 22.24 -1.89 5.11
C GLU A 156 21.40 -2.02 3.84
N LEU A 157 20.42 -2.93 3.87
CA LEU A 157 19.48 -3.12 2.79
C LEU A 157 18.37 -2.06 2.81
N VAL A 158 17.92 -1.69 1.62
CA VAL A 158 16.75 -0.84 1.41
C VAL A 158 15.77 -1.54 0.48
N VAL A 159 14.55 -1.80 0.97
CA VAL A 159 13.47 -2.31 0.11
C VAL A 159 12.81 -1.15 -0.62
N VAL A 160 12.77 -1.23 -1.93
CA VAL A 160 12.15 -0.24 -2.82
C VAL A 160 10.97 -0.88 -3.54
N ASP A 161 9.83 -0.21 -3.52
CA ASP A 161 8.62 -0.58 -4.26
C ASP A 161 8.21 0.55 -5.22
N TYR A 162 7.95 0.19 -6.48
CA TYR A 162 7.59 1.14 -7.53
C TYR A 162 6.09 1.34 -7.61
N LYS A 163 5.65 2.60 -7.53
CA LYS A 163 4.25 2.99 -7.63
C LYS A 163 3.96 3.78 -8.90
N THR A 164 2.86 3.43 -9.57
CA THR A 164 2.30 4.11 -10.75
C THR A 164 0.85 4.59 -10.51
N GLY A 165 0.48 4.75 -9.24
CA GLY A 165 -0.86 5.11 -8.82
C GLY A 165 -1.21 6.58 -9.09
N ARG A 166 -2.41 7.00 -8.66
CA ARG A 166 -2.88 8.38 -8.84
C ARG A 166 -2.22 9.38 -7.90
N ARG A 167 -1.99 8.97 -6.66
CA ARG A 167 -1.52 9.83 -5.57
C ARG A 167 -0.06 9.52 -5.29
N ALA A 168 0.74 10.57 -5.15
CA ALA A 168 2.07 10.44 -4.60
C ALA A 168 1.96 9.93 -3.15
N PRO A 169 2.79 8.93 -2.78
CA PRO A 169 2.82 8.44 -1.42
C PRO A 169 3.53 9.43 -0.49
N ASP A 170 3.22 9.35 0.79
CA ASP A 170 3.96 10.05 1.84
C ASP A 170 4.73 9.10 2.77
N GLU A 171 5.55 9.67 3.66
CA GLU A 171 6.32 8.91 4.66
C GLU A 171 5.42 8.04 5.55
N HIS A 172 4.21 8.50 5.88
CA HIS A 172 3.30 7.74 6.73
C HIS A 172 2.80 6.48 6.01
N GLU A 173 2.45 6.58 4.73
CA GLU A 173 2.09 5.44 3.88
C GLU A 173 3.25 4.44 3.78
N ALA A 174 4.50 4.90 3.64
CA ALA A 174 5.68 4.01 3.64
C ALA A 174 5.86 3.31 5.01
N ARG A 175 5.80 4.06 6.11
CA ARG A 175 6.00 3.57 7.50
C ARG A 175 4.93 2.60 7.95
N SER A 176 3.68 2.83 7.54
CA SER A 176 2.52 2.02 7.94
C SER A 176 2.29 0.81 7.04
N SER A 177 2.98 0.72 5.89
CA SER A 177 2.85 -0.37 4.94
C SER A 177 3.31 -1.70 5.53
N GLN A 178 2.35 -2.56 5.85
CA GLN A 178 2.63 -3.93 6.26
C GLN A 178 3.42 -4.69 5.18
N ALA A 179 3.13 -4.44 3.90
CA ALA A 179 3.84 -5.10 2.80
C ALA A 179 5.35 -4.79 2.79
N LEU A 180 5.72 -3.52 2.93
CA LEU A 180 7.13 -3.11 2.98
C LEU A 180 7.84 -3.67 4.20
N ALA A 181 7.20 -3.61 5.38
CA ALA A 181 7.77 -4.17 6.61
C ALA A 181 8.02 -5.68 6.49
N LEU A 182 7.08 -6.43 5.91
CA LEU A 182 7.22 -7.85 5.65
C LEU A 182 8.36 -8.15 4.67
N TYR A 183 8.52 -7.34 3.62
CA TYR A 183 9.66 -7.46 2.71
C TYR A 183 10.99 -7.13 3.38
N ALA A 184 11.06 -6.11 4.23
CA ALA A 184 12.27 -5.78 4.97
C ALA A 184 12.72 -6.93 5.87
N VAL A 185 11.80 -7.51 6.65
CA VAL A 185 12.07 -8.69 7.50
C VAL A 185 12.52 -9.89 6.67
N ALA A 186 11.82 -10.18 5.56
CA ALA A 186 12.16 -11.31 4.72
C ALA A 186 13.50 -11.11 3.99
N ALA A 187 13.80 -9.89 3.53
CA ALA A 187 15.06 -9.55 2.87
C ALA A 187 16.23 -9.65 3.84
N GLU A 188 16.12 -9.08 5.05
CA GLU A 188 17.16 -9.14 6.09
C GLU A 188 17.54 -10.59 6.39
N ARG A 189 16.55 -11.45 6.59
CA ARG A 189 16.78 -12.87 6.91
C ARG A 189 17.27 -13.68 5.73
N THR A 190 16.81 -13.38 4.51
CA THR A 190 17.22 -14.09 3.29
C THR A 190 18.65 -13.73 2.87
N LEU A 191 19.05 -12.47 3.07
CA LEU A 191 20.32 -11.94 2.60
C LEU A 191 21.37 -11.78 3.71
N HIS A 192 20.98 -11.99 4.97
CA HIS A 192 21.84 -11.87 6.16
C HIS A 192 22.50 -10.49 6.30
N THR A 193 21.77 -9.43 5.93
CA THR A 193 22.20 -8.03 6.00
C THR A 193 21.06 -7.21 6.61
N PRO A 194 21.31 -6.30 7.59
CA PRO A 194 20.26 -5.52 8.24
C PRO A 194 19.35 -4.78 7.23
N CYS A 195 18.04 -4.75 7.47
CA CYS A 195 17.10 -4.04 6.60
C CYS A 195 16.07 -3.27 7.42
N ARG A 196 16.27 -1.95 7.57
CA ARG A 196 15.37 -1.08 8.33
C ARG A 196 14.68 -0.03 7.48
N ARG A 197 15.27 0.35 6.35
CA ARG A 197 14.74 1.38 5.47
C ARG A 197 13.87 0.78 4.37
N VAL A 198 12.73 1.42 4.12
CA VAL A 198 11.81 1.08 3.04
C VAL A 198 11.42 2.34 2.27
N GLU A 199 11.23 2.21 0.95
CA GLU A 199 10.95 3.34 0.07
C GLU A 199 9.83 3.01 -0.93
N LEU A 200 8.94 3.98 -1.14
CA LEU A 200 7.94 3.99 -2.20
C LEU A 200 8.36 5.00 -3.26
N HIS A 201 8.71 4.50 -4.44
CA HIS A 201 9.16 5.33 -5.56
C HIS A 201 7.99 5.54 -6.51
N HIS A 202 7.43 6.75 -6.51
CA HIS A 202 6.27 7.09 -7.32
C HIS A 202 6.67 7.68 -8.67
N LEU A 203 6.63 6.84 -9.69
CA LEU A 203 7.09 7.16 -11.04
C LEU A 203 6.36 8.36 -11.67
N PRO A 204 5.03 8.53 -11.52
CA PRO A 204 4.32 9.68 -12.09
C PRO A 204 4.74 11.04 -11.53
N SER A 205 4.99 11.16 -10.21
CA SER A 205 5.39 12.44 -9.60
C SER A 205 6.89 12.60 -9.40
N GLY A 206 7.66 11.51 -9.45
CA GLY A 206 9.07 11.49 -9.03
C GLY A 206 9.27 11.45 -7.51
N THR A 207 8.19 11.41 -6.71
CA THR A 207 8.26 11.40 -5.26
C THR A 207 8.85 10.09 -4.74
N VAL A 208 9.82 10.19 -3.83
CA VAL A 208 10.32 9.07 -3.03
C VAL A 208 9.87 9.27 -1.59
N ALA A 209 8.91 8.46 -1.15
CA ALA A 209 8.51 8.40 0.25
C ALA A 209 9.32 7.32 0.96
N ALA A 210 10.11 7.70 1.95
CA ALA A 210 10.98 6.79 2.69
C ALA A 210 10.56 6.72 4.16
N ALA A 211 10.71 5.55 4.76
CA ALA A 211 10.55 5.36 6.18
C ALA A 211 11.61 4.41 6.74
N GLU A 212 11.98 4.63 8.00
CA GLU A 212 12.87 3.75 8.74
C GLU A 212 12.11 3.04 9.86
N HIS A 213 12.26 1.73 9.93
CA HIS A 213 11.63 0.89 10.93
C HIS A 213 12.55 0.61 12.12
N THR A 214 12.01 0.74 13.33
CA THR A 214 12.63 0.18 14.54
C THR A 214 12.28 -1.30 14.65
N SER A 215 12.98 -2.03 15.52
CA SER A 215 12.59 -3.43 15.84
C SER A 215 11.14 -3.51 16.34
N ASP A 216 10.71 -2.58 17.18
CA ASP A 216 9.34 -2.55 17.68
C ASP A 216 8.32 -2.29 16.57
N SER A 217 8.63 -1.42 15.61
CA SER A 217 7.70 -1.14 14.51
C SER A 217 7.60 -2.30 13.53
N LEU A 218 8.69 -3.04 13.28
CA LEU A 218 8.64 -4.31 12.54
C LEU A 218 7.84 -5.36 13.31
N SER A 219 8.07 -5.50 14.62
CA SER A 219 7.35 -6.45 15.46
C SER A 219 5.85 -6.22 15.39
N ARG A 220 5.38 -4.96 15.52
CA ARG A 220 3.96 -4.63 15.38
C ARG A 220 3.36 -5.03 14.03
N GLN A 221 4.12 -4.86 12.93
CA GLN A 221 3.66 -5.26 11.60
C GLN A 221 3.59 -6.78 11.45
N LEU A 222 4.52 -7.51 12.07
CA LEU A 222 4.52 -8.97 12.15
C LEU A 222 3.36 -9.48 13.01
N THR A 223 3.07 -8.86 14.15
CA THR A 223 1.91 -9.20 14.99
C THR A 223 0.63 -9.09 14.20
N ARG A 224 0.41 -7.94 13.53
CA ARG A 224 -0.76 -7.74 12.69
C ARG A 224 -0.86 -8.79 11.56
N ALA A 225 0.28 -9.15 10.96
CA ALA A 225 0.29 -10.16 9.89
C ALA A 225 -0.06 -11.55 10.42
N GLU A 226 0.42 -11.89 11.63
CA GLU A 226 0.13 -13.15 12.31
C GLU A 226 -1.34 -13.24 12.76
N GLU A 227 -1.94 -12.14 13.22
CA GLU A 227 -3.37 -12.06 13.53
C GLU A 227 -4.21 -12.34 12.27
N THR A 228 -3.97 -11.61 11.17
CA THR A 228 -4.64 -11.84 9.89
C THR A 228 -4.42 -13.28 9.38
N ALA A 229 -3.21 -13.82 9.52
CA ALA A 229 -2.89 -15.19 9.14
C ALA A 229 -3.66 -16.23 9.97
N THR A 230 -3.81 -15.96 11.27
CA THR A 230 -4.57 -16.82 12.19
C THR A 230 -6.04 -16.82 11.84
N ASP A 231 -6.63 -15.65 11.60
CA ASP A 231 -8.04 -15.53 11.16
C ASP A 231 -8.28 -16.26 9.84
N LEU A 232 -7.33 -16.12 8.90
CA LEU A 232 -7.34 -16.87 7.64
C LEU A 232 -7.33 -18.38 7.84
N GLN A 233 -6.46 -18.88 8.73
CA GLN A 233 -6.38 -20.32 9.02
C GLN A 233 -7.68 -20.82 9.62
N GLN A 234 -8.21 -20.11 10.61
CA GLN A 234 -9.45 -20.48 11.29
C GLN A 234 -10.65 -20.51 10.31
N ALA A 235 -10.75 -19.53 9.41
CA ALA A 235 -11.78 -19.53 8.38
C ALA A 235 -11.63 -20.70 7.41
N ALA A 236 -10.40 -21.03 7.01
CA ALA A 236 -10.12 -22.16 6.13
C ALA A 236 -10.40 -23.51 6.79
N ASP A 237 -10.05 -23.68 8.07
CA ASP A 237 -10.28 -24.91 8.83
C ASP A 237 -11.79 -25.15 9.01
N LYS A 238 -12.54 -24.14 9.46
CA LYS A 238 -14.00 -24.22 9.58
C LYS A 238 -14.69 -24.51 8.26
N LEU A 239 -14.15 -24.00 7.14
CA LEU A 239 -14.67 -24.30 5.81
C LEU A 239 -14.41 -25.77 5.43
N ALA A 240 -13.22 -26.30 5.76
CA ALA A 240 -12.89 -27.70 5.55
C ALA A 240 -13.78 -28.63 6.41
N ASP A 241 -14.20 -28.18 7.58
CA ASP A 241 -15.15 -28.86 8.46
C ASP A 241 -16.63 -28.70 8.02
N GLY A 242 -16.88 -28.08 6.85
CA GLY A 242 -18.22 -27.98 6.26
C GLY A 242 -19.02 -26.75 6.68
N GLY A 243 -18.39 -25.75 7.31
CA GLY A 243 -19.03 -24.48 7.64
C GLY A 243 -19.46 -23.68 6.41
N ASP A 244 -20.42 -22.76 6.57
CA ASP A 244 -20.94 -21.94 5.48
C ASP A 244 -19.84 -21.00 4.93
N PRO A 245 -19.45 -21.13 3.65
CA PRO A 245 -18.43 -20.27 3.05
C PRO A 245 -18.76 -18.78 3.16
N ASP A 246 -20.03 -18.40 3.09
CA ASP A 246 -20.45 -17.01 3.09
C ASP A 246 -20.37 -16.38 4.49
N GLU A 247 -20.63 -17.14 5.54
CA GLU A 247 -20.43 -16.70 6.92
C GLU A 247 -18.94 -16.62 7.28
N LEU A 248 -18.13 -17.58 6.83
CA LEU A 248 -16.69 -17.65 7.09
C LEU A 248 -15.89 -16.60 6.31
N PHE A 249 -16.38 -16.23 5.12
CA PHE A 249 -15.76 -15.23 4.25
C PHE A 249 -16.77 -14.13 3.89
N PRO A 250 -17.16 -13.27 4.86
CA PRO A 250 -18.15 -12.25 4.63
C PRO A 250 -17.66 -11.21 3.63
N ALA A 251 -18.60 -10.65 2.85
CA ALA A 251 -18.30 -9.52 1.99
C ALA A 251 -18.16 -8.24 2.83
N ARG A 252 -17.02 -7.55 2.71
CA ARG A 252 -16.85 -6.17 3.19
C ARG A 252 -17.11 -5.22 2.02
N THR A 253 -18.32 -4.67 1.94
CA THR A 253 -18.72 -3.78 0.86
C THR A 253 -18.19 -2.36 1.08
N GLY A 254 -17.92 -1.66 -0.02
CA GLY A 254 -17.40 -0.29 0.00
C GLY A 254 -17.03 0.18 -1.40
N ARG A 255 -16.41 1.36 -1.52
CA ARG A 255 -16.03 1.95 -2.82
C ARG A 255 -15.25 0.98 -3.72
N ARG A 256 -14.38 0.15 -3.12
CA ARG A 256 -13.57 -0.86 -3.83
C ARG A 256 -14.36 -1.90 -4.61
N CYS A 257 -15.64 -2.12 -4.26
CA CYS A 257 -16.51 -3.03 -5.01
C CYS A 257 -16.67 -2.59 -6.46
N ALA A 258 -16.61 -1.28 -6.76
CA ALA A 258 -16.71 -0.75 -8.11
C ALA A 258 -15.59 -1.24 -9.03
N TRP A 259 -14.40 -1.54 -8.49
CA TRP A 259 -13.23 -2.03 -9.25
C TRP A 259 -12.70 -3.38 -8.76
N CYS A 260 -13.50 -4.14 -8.02
CA CYS A 260 -13.11 -5.46 -7.57
C CYS A 260 -13.11 -6.43 -8.76
N ASP A 261 -12.00 -7.14 -8.96
CA ASP A 261 -11.88 -8.14 -10.04
C ASP A 261 -12.98 -9.21 -9.99
N PHE A 262 -13.50 -9.53 -8.81
CA PHE A 262 -14.51 -10.57 -8.64
C PHE A 262 -15.94 -10.03 -8.57
N ARG A 263 -16.16 -8.75 -8.94
CA ARG A 263 -17.51 -8.17 -9.00
C ARG A 263 -18.49 -9.02 -9.84
N PRO A 264 -18.12 -9.61 -11.00
CA PRO A 264 -19.02 -10.48 -11.76
C PRO A 264 -19.52 -11.69 -10.97
N SER A 265 -18.77 -12.17 -9.99
CA SER A 265 -19.11 -13.32 -9.13
C SER A 265 -19.48 -12.93 -7.69
N CYS A 266 -19.79 -11.66 -7.42
CA CYS A 266 -20.09 -11.18 -6.07
C CYS A 266 -21.37 -10.33 -6.04
N PRO A 267 -22.53 -10.90 -5.68
CA PRO A 267 -23.80 -10.17 -5.62
C PRO A 267 -23.74 -8.92 -4.71
N ALA A 268 -23.16 -9.05 -3.51
CA ALA A 268 -22.99 -7.91 -2.60
C ALA A 268 -22.13 -6.78 -3.22
N GLY A 269 -21.07 -7.14 -3.97
CA GLY A 269 -20.25 -6.17 -4.70
C GLY A 269 -20.97 -5.52 -5.87
N GLN A 270 -21.91 -6.23 -6.50
CA GLN A 270 -22.75 -5.68 -7.57
C GLN A 270 -23.77 -4.67 -7.04
N GLN A 271 -24.31 -4.92 -5.85
CA GLN A 271 -25.28 -4.06 -5.17
C GLN A 271 -24.64 -2.83 -4.51
N ALA A 272 -23.33 -2.88 -4.22
CA ALA A 272 -22.62 -1.79 -3.52
C ALA A 272 -22.46 -0.49 -4.33
N GLY A 273 -22.66 -0.52 -5.66
CA GLY A 273 -22.57 0.66 -6.51
C GLY A 273 -22.27 0.33 -7.98
N PRO A 274 -22.22 1.35 -8.86
CA PRO A 274 -21.91 1.17 -10.27
C PRO A 274 -20.51 0.59 -10.46
N ALA A 275 -20.34 -0.20 -11.52
CA ALA A 275 -19.03 -0.71 -11.91
C ALA A 275 -18.16 0.42 -12.49
N ALA A 276 -16.90 0.48 -12.09
CA ALA A 276 -15.91 1.33 -12.73
C ALA A 276 -15.53 0.76 -14.11
N ARG A 277 -15.18 1.63 -15.04
CA ARG A 277 -14.60 1.25 -16.34
C ARG A 277 -13.14 0.84 -16.12
N SER A 278 -12.62 -0.05 -16.95
CA SER A 278 -11.28 -0.63 -16.77
C SER A 278 -10.12 0.40 -16.77
N TRP A 279 -10.38 1.61 -17.24
CA TRP A 279 -9.45 2.75 -17.28
C TRP A 279 -9.73 3.85 -16.22
N ASP A 280 -10.78 3.74 -15.42
CA ASP A 280 -11.20 4.79 -14.45
C ASP A 280 -10.25 4.99 -13.27
N LEU A 281 -9.20 4.18 -13.14
CA LEU A 281 -8.22 4.24 -12.04
C LEU A 281 -6.81 4.67 -12.49
N LEU A 282 -6.63 5.01 -13.77
CA LEU A 282 -5.34 5.52 -14.26
C LEU A 282 -4.95 6.84 -13.58
N ALA A 283 -3.67 7.07 -13.36
CA ALA A 283 -3.14 8.35 -12.87
C ALA A 283 -3.60 9.50 -13.79
N PRO A 284 -4.15 10.61 -13.25
CA PRO A 284 -4.58 11.74 -14.08
C PRO A 284 -3.45 12.23 -14.99
N LEU A 285 -3.79 12.68 -16.20
CA LEU A 285 -2.83 13.37 -17.06
C LEU A 285 -2.63 14.78 -16.49
N HIS A 286 -1.39 15.29 -16.46
CA HIS A 286 -1.13 16.64 -15.95
C HIS A 286 -1.87 17.73 -16.74
N ASP A 287 -2.30 17.45 -17.97
CA ASP A 287 -3.09 18.34 -18.82
C ASP A 287 -4.59 18.42 -18.43
N ASP A 288 -5.11 17.49 -17.61
CA ASP A 288 -6.52 17.47 -17.20
C ASP A 288 -6.79 18.36 -15.97
N ALA A 289 -5.76 18.99 -15.38
CA ALA A 289 -5.89 19.80 -14.16
C ALA A 289 -6.35 21.25 -14.41
N ASP A 290 -6.33 21.72 -15.66
CA ASP A 290 -6.74 23.08 -16.02
C ASP A 290 -8.20 23.20 -16.49
N ASP A 291 -8.86 22.08 -16.85
CA ASP A 291 -10.23 22.11 -17.37
C ASP A 291 -11.30 22.16 -16.26
N ASP A 292 -10.91 21.95 -14.99
CA ASP A 292 -11.82 22.00 -13.82
C ASP A 292 -11.81 23.38 -13.12
N ARG A 293 -11.15 24.39 -13.70
CA ARG A 293 -11.07 25.77 -13.16
C ARG A 293 -11.93 26.80 -13.90
N THR A 294 -12.65 26.42 -14.96
CA THR A 294 -13.42 27.36 -15.80
C THR A 294 -14.95 27.23 -15.68
N GLY A 295 -15.47 26.47 -14.72
CA GLY A 295 -16.90 26.28 -14.50
C GLY A 295 -17.43 26.88 -13.19
N GLY A 296 -17.55 28.21 -13.07
CA GLY A 296 -18.21 28.80 -11.91
C GLY A 296 -18.09 30.31 -11.72
N SER A 297 -18.48 31.11 -12.72
CA SER A 297 -18.81 32.53 -12.51
C SER A 297 -20.07 32.85 -13.29
N GLY A 298 -21.18 32.89 -12.58
CA GLY A 298 -22.48 33.35 -13.08
C GLY A 298 -23.09 34.25 -12.01
N ASP A 299 -23.07 35.54 -12.30
CA ASP A 299 -23.58 36.65 -11.49
C ASP A 299 -25.02 36.47 -11.01
N GLY A 300 -25.28 37.03 -9.82
CA GLY A 300 -26.61 37.21 -9.27
C GLY A 300 -27.26 38.54 -9.66
N THR A 301 -28.58 38.63 -9.47
CA THR A 301 -29.32 39.90 -9.40
C THR A 301 -30.60 39.79 -8.54
N GLY A 302 -30.72 40.70 -7.55
CA GLY A 302 -31.96 41.30 -7.01
C GLY A 302 -32.74 40.51 -5.95
N GLY A 303 -33.23 41.06 -4.83
CA GLY A 303 -33.29 42.42 -4.28
C GLY A 303 -34.38 42.52 -3.17
N ALA A 304 -34.24 43.51 -2.28
CA ALA A 304 -35.18 44.04 -1.27
C ALA A 304 -35.54 43.17 -0.03
N GLY A 305 -35.68 43.68 1.21
CA GLY A 305 -35.74 45.05 1.72
C GLY A 305 -35.79 45.11 3.27
N ASP A 306 -35.78 46.35 3.78
CA ASP A 306 -35.56 46.86 5.14
C ASP A 306 -36.48 46.42 6.30
N GLY A 307 -36.00 46.62 7.54
CA GLY A 307 -36.81 46.68 8.77
C GLY A 307 -36.00 47.03 10.04
N ALA A 308 -36.40 48.08 10.75
CA ALA A 308 -35.60 48.91 11.67
C ALA A 308 -35.78 48.67 13.20
N ALA A 309 -34.93 49.38 13.97
CA ALA A 309 -35.08 49.90 15.36
C ALA A 309 -34.98 48.91 16.56
N GLY A 310 -34.39 49.25 17.72
CA GLY A 310 -33.83 50.52 18.19
C GLY A 310 -33.19 50.42 19.60
N ASP A 311 -32.41 51.46 19.92
CA ASP A 311 -32.16 52.19 21.18
C ASP A 311 -32.01 51.50 22.55
N GLY A 312 -30.98 51.92 23.30
CA GLY A 312 -30.84 51.66 24.73
C GLY A 312 -29.50 52.08 25.35
N GLU A 313 -29.36 53.38 25.59
CA GLU A 313 -28.23 54.13 26.17
C GLU A 313 -27.75 53.76 27.60
N ARG A 314 -26.47 54.15 27.87
CA ARG A 314 -25.84 54.62 29.15
C ARG A 314 -25.59 53.58 30.26
N GLY A 315 -24.47 53.61 30.99
CA GLY A 315 -23.32 54.50 31.01
C GLY A 315 -22.50 54.31 32.30
N GLY A 316 -21.18 54.52 32.19
CA GLY A 316 -20.23 54.86 33.26
C GLY A 316 -19.93 53.79 34.33
N ASP A 317 -18.82 53.81 35.04
CA ASP A 317 -17.48 54.40 34.90
C ASP A 317 -16.69 53.86 36.12
N GLY A 318 -15.37 53.85 36.04
CA GLY A 318 -14.52 53.96 37.24
C GLY A 318 -13.89 52.69 37.84
N THR A 319 -12.61 52.47 37.50
CA THR A 319 -11.41 52.49 38.39
C THR A 319 -11.48 51.81 39.78
N SER A 320 -10.48 51.14 40.36
CA SER A 320 -9.03 50.95 40.13
C SER A 320 -8.48 50.08 41.30
N ALA A 321 -7.21 49.64 41.17
CA ALA A 321 -6.27 49.15 42.20
C ALA A 321 -6.49 47.69 42.70
N ARG A 322 -5.62 46.69 42.47
CA ARG A 322 -4.15 46.51 42.54
C ARG A 322 -3.64 46.19 43.96
N ALA A 323 -2.84 45.10 44.00
CA ALA A 323 -1.84 44.69 45.01
C ALA A 323 -2.37 43.92 46.24
N THR A 324 -1.74 42.90 46.84
CA THR A 324 -0.47 42.14 46.64
C THR A 324 -0.41 41.06 47.74
N ALA A 325 0.33 39.95 47.48
CA ALA A 325 1.05 39.08 48.44
C ALA A 325 0.21 38.27 49.47
N GLY A 326 0.58 37.06 49.89
CA GLY A 326 1.75 36.20 49.66
C GLY A 326 1.71 35.01 50.64
N ALA A 327 2.56 34.00 50.37
CA ALA A 327 2.95 32.84 51.21
C ALA A 327 1.81 31.85 51.57
N ASP A 328 2.01 30.53 51.62
CA ASP A 328 3.12 29.86 52.30
C ASP A 328 3.43 28.45 51.76
N ARG A 329 4.64 28.00 52.07
CA ARG A 329 5.30 26.77 51.61
C ARG A 329 5.05 25.57 52.54
N SER A 330 5.43 24.41 51.99
CA SER A 330 6.09 23.26 52.65
C SER A 330 5.15 22.17 53.21
N SER A 331 5.44 20.87 53.17
CA SER A 331 6.71 20.12 53.06
C SER A 331 6.47 18.61 52.86
N GLY A 332 7.44 17.91 52.25
CA GLY A 332 7.86 16.53 52.58
C GLY A 332 7.08 15.36 51.95
N GLY A 333 7.69 14.27 51.49
CA GLY A 333 9.07 13.81 51.63
C GLY A 333 9.32 12.54 50.80
N VAL A 334 10.61 12.25 50.63
CA VAL A 334 11.22 11.21 49.81
C VAL A 334 11.38 9.91 50.60
N SER A 335 11.14 8.76 49.96
CA SER A 335 11.99 7.54 49.98
C SER A 335 11.60 6.66 48.81
#